data_AF-A0A3B9Y8U8-F1
#
_entry.id   AF-A0A3B9Y8U8-F1
#
_cell.length_a   1.000
_cell.length_b   1.000
_cell.length_c   1.000
_cell.angle_alpha   90.00
_cell.angle_beta   90.00
_cell.angle_gamma   90.00
#
_symmetry.space_group_name_H-M   'P 1'
#
loop_
_entity.id
_entity.type
_entity.pdbx_description
1 polymer ?
#
loop_
_entity_poly.entity_id
_entity_poly.type
_entity_poly.pdbx_seq_one_letter_code
_entity_poly.pdbx_strand_id
1 'polypeptide(L)'
;HAGYDKGGTLISGYCDVVLPNSDYTNTARELIYTDLYIDVVVRPDYSVYTKDHEVFDRAARYFPIVEQSRKKSFEVLDWLEKHAKHWSGPFKLIPRLLPRTDFETLSPGEASTILQALSEKDL
;
A
#
# COMPACT_ATOMS: atom_id res chain seq x y z
N HIS A 1 -0.28 1.69 2.61
CA HIS A 1 -0.84 2.40 3.79
C HIS A 1 -2.12 3.14 3.41
N ALA A 2 -2.95 3.50 4.40
CA ALA A 2 -4.17 4.27 4.19
C ALA A 2 -4.35 5.32 5.30
N GLY A 3 -4.68 6.54 4.90
CA GLY A 3 -4.96 7.65 5.82
C GLY A 3 -6.46 7.86 5.95
N TYR A 4 -6.93 8.08 7.18
CA TYR A 4 -8.33 8.25 7.53
C TYR A 4 -8.54 9.54 8.33
N ASP A 5 -9.73 10.14 8.18
CA ASP A 5 -10.13 11.28 9.01
C ASP A 5 -10.61 10.83 10.41
N LYS A 6 -10.98 11.79 11.27
CA LYS A 6 -11.50 11.50 12.62
C LYS A 6 -12.80 10.70 12.62
N GLY A 7 -13.55 10.69 11.52
CA GLY A 7 -14.77 9.92 11.34
C GLY A 7 -14.52 8.53 10.73
N GLY A 8 -13.26 8.18 10.46
CA GLY A 8 -12.88 6.92 9.84
C GLY A 8 -13.05 6.90 8.33
N THR A 9 -13.35 8.02 7.68
CA THR A 9 -13.46 8.09 6.22
C THR A 9 -12.07 8.13 5.62
N LEU A 10 -11.83 7.31 4.59
CA LEU A 10 -10.57 7.31 3.87
C LEU A 10 -10.30 8.67 3.24
N ILE A 11 -9.12 9.23 3.51
CA ILE A 11 -8.60 10.46 2.89
C ILE A 11 -7.73 10.12 1.68
N SER A 12 -6.92 9.07 1.77
CA SER A 12 -6.06 8.60 0.68
C SER A 12 -5.49 7.22 0.97
N GLY A 13 -5.30 6.41 -0.07
CA GLY A 13 -4.49 5.20 -0.01
C GLY A 13 -3.17 5.42 -0.74
N TYR A 14 -2.08 4.85 -0.23
CA TYR A 14 -0.83 4.74 -0.96
C TYR A 14 -0.33 3.30 -0.98
N CYS A 15 0.24 2.90 -2.10
CA CYS A 15 0.85 1.58 -2.26
C CYS A 15 2.29 1.73 -2.74
N ASP A 16 3.21 1.34 -1.88
CA ASP A 16 4.65 1.39 -2.14
C ASP A 16 5.07 0.24 -3.04
N VAL A 17 5.94 0.53 -4.02
CA VAL A 17 6.63 -0.51 -4.76
C VAL A 17 7.93 -0.82 -4.03
N VAL A 18 8.10 -2.08 -3.65
CA VAL A 18 9.22 -2.52 -2.82
C VAL A 18 9.93 -3.70 -3.45
N LEU A 19 11.20 -3.88 -3.09
CA LEU A 19 11.91 -5.13 -3.30
C LEU A 19 11.76 -5.98 -2.04
N PRO A 20 11.01 -7.10 -2.09
CA PRO A 20 11.00 -8.04 -0.99
C PRO A 20 12.39 -8.65 -0.81
N ASN A 21 12.77 -8.96 0.43
CA ASN A 21 13.96 -9.78 0.68
C ASN A 21 13.79 -11.16 0.03
N SER A 22 14.88 -11.82 -0.37
CA SER A 22 14.85 -13.11 -1.09
C SER A 22 14.10 -14.21 -0.33
N ASP A 23 14.07 -14.10 0.99
CA ASP A 23 13.49 -15.10 1.88
C ASP A 23 12.02 -14.77 2.26
N TYR A 24 11.44 -13.72 1.68
CA TYR A 24 10.06 -13.35 1.96
C TYR A 24 9.07 -14.39 1.43
N THR A 25 8.21 -14.86 2.33
CA THR A 25 6.99 -15.60 2.01
C THR A 25 5.80 -14.89 2.62
N ASN A 26 4.59 -15.16 2.12
CA ASN A 26 3.35 -14.64 2.71
C ASN A 26 3.06 -15.17 4.14
N THR A 27 3.91 -16.06 4.67
CA THR A 27 3.86 -16.58 6.04
C THR A 27 5.03 -16.13 6.91
N ALA A 28 5.90 -15.27 6.39
CA ALA A 28 7.02 -14.72 7.14
C ALA A 28 6.51 -13.94 8.37
N ARG A 29 7.17 -14.13 9.52
CA ARG A 29 6.83 -13.42 10.77
C ARG A 29 7.20 -11.93 10.70
N GLU A 30 8.12 -11.59 9.82
CA GLU A 30 8.60 -10.23 9.58
C GLU A 30 8.61 -9.97 8.07
N LEU A 31 8.22 -8.76 7.70
CA LEU A 31 8.28 -8.27 6.34
C LEU A 31 9.49 -7.34 6.24
N ILE A 32 10.61 -7.86 5.71
CA ILE A 32 11.81 -7.09 5.40
C ILE A 32 11.81 -6.79 3.91
N TYR A 33 11.91 -5.51 3.56
CA TYR A 33 11.92 -5.06 2.18
C TYR A 33 12.82 -3.83 2.02
N THR A 34 13.28 -3.62 0.80
CA THR A 34 13.89 -2.35 0.38
C THR A 34 12.82 -1.52 -0.31
N ASP A 35 12.54 -0.35 0.24
CA ASP A 35 11.68 0.64 -0.40
C ASP A 35 12.35 1.14 -1.70
N LEU A 36 11.57 1.21 -2.79
CA LEU A 36 12.03 1.77 -4.06
C LEU A 36 11.66 3.24 -4.23
N TYR A 37 11.06 3.86 -3.22
CA TYR A 37 10.67 5.27 -3.18
C TYR A 37 9.59 5.67 -4.19
N ILE A 38 8.97 4.72 -4.90
CA ILE A 38 7.91 5.02 -5.84
C ILE A 38 6.62 4.37 -5.39
N ASP A 39 5.56 5.15 -5.43
CA ASP A 39 4.27 4.78 -4.90
C ASP A 39 3.14 5.24 -5.82
N VAL A 40 2.05 4.46 -5.78
CA VAL A 40 0.76 4.87 -6.33
C VAL A 40 -0.08 5.46 -5.21
N VAL A 41 -0.55 6.69 -5.40
CA VAL A 41 -1.51 7.33 -4.50
C VAL A 41 -2.87 7.36 -5.15
N VAL A 42 -3.88 6.94 -4.40
CA VAL A 42 -5.30 7.01 -4.77
C VAL A 42 -6.07 7.87 -3.78
N ARG A 43 -6.92 8.74 -4.30
CA ARG A 43 -7.83 9.58 -3.52
C ARG A 43 -9.26 8.99 -3.48
N PRO A 44 -10.14 9.50 -2.60
CA PRO A 44 -11.50 8.97 -2.45
C PRO A 44 -12.38 9.18 -3.69
N ASP A 45 -12.01 10.15 -4.54
CA ASP A 45 -12.62 10.42 -5.84
C ASP A 45 -12.06 9.54 -6.98
N TYR A 46 -11.26 8.52 -6.64
CA TYR A 46 -10.57 7.62 -7.58
C TYR A 46 -9.54 8.31 -8.50
N SER A 47 -9.18 9.57 -8.23
CA SER A 47 -8.01 10.15 -8.87
C SER A 47 -6.76 9.42 -8.39
N VAL A 48 -5.88 9.11 -9.34
CA VAL A 48 -4.64 8.36 -9.11
C VAL A 48 -3.47 9.14 -9.67
N TYR A 49 -2.37 9.17 -8.94
CA TYR A 49 -1.10 9.68 -9.42
C TYR A 49 0.05 8.90 -8.79
N THR A 50 1.20 8.94 -9.44
CA THR A 50 2.44 8.34 -8.95
C THR A 50 3.37 9.42 -8.40
N LYS A 51 4.24 9.04 -7.47
CA LYS A 51 5.13 9.95 -6.75
C LYS A 51 6.59 9.51 -6.83
N ASP A 52 7.46 10.49 -6.55
CA ASP A 52 8.86 10.31 -6.17
C ASP A 52 9.73 9.54 -7.20
N HIS A 53 9.36 9.62 -8.49
CA HIS A 53 10.12 9.08 -9.62
C HIS A 53 11.56 9.63 -9.65
N GLU A 54 11.74 10.90 -9.28
CA GLU A 54 13.06 11.52 -9.22
C GLU A 54 13.93 10.97 -8.07
N VAL A 55 13.31 10.46 -7.01
CA VAL A 55 14.01 9.79 -5.91
C VAL A 55 14.46 8.41 -6.36
N PHE A 56 13.56 7.65 -7.00
CA PHE A 56 13.92 6.37 -7.65
C PHE A 56 15.08 6.55 -8.63
N ASP A 57 15.01 7.54 -9.52
CA ASP A 57 16.05 7.80 -10.51
C ASP A 57 17.40 8.16 -9.87
N ARG A 58 17.37 8.89 -8.74
CA ARG A 58 18.57 9.19 -7.97
C ARG A 58 19.14 7.93 -7.34
N ALA A 59 18.30 7.10 -6.73
CA ALA A 59 18.70 5.85 -6.10
C ALA A 59 19.29 4.88 -7.12
N ALA A 60 18.68 4.77 -8.31
CA ALA A 60 19.13 3.91 -9.39
C ALA A 60 20.56 4.24 -9.89
N ARG A 61 21.00 5.51 -9.79
CA ARG A 61 22.37 5.92 -10.12
C ARG A 61 23.42 5.38 -9.15
N TYR A 62 23.03 5.11 -7.90
CA TYR A 62 23.95 4.69 -6.84
C TYR A 62 23.82 3.22 -6.45
N PHE A 63 22.63 2.64 -6.64
CA PHE A 63 22.30 1.28 -6.22
C PHE A 63 21.92 0.42 -7.44
N PRO A 64 22.83 -0.46 -7.92
CA PRO A 64 22.57 -1.28 -9.11
C PRO A 64 21.29 -2.11 -9.04
N ILE A 65 20.92 -2.58 -7.84
CA ILE A 65 19.69 -3.36 -7.64
C ILE A 65 18.42 -2.56 -7.95
N VAL A 66 18.41 -1.25 -7.70
CA VAL A 66 17.30 -0.35 -8.03
C VAL A 66 17.20 -0.15 -9.53
N GLU A 67 18.34 0.05 -10.22
CA GLU A 67 18.33 0.15 -11.68
C GLU A 67 17.88 -1.17 -12.34
N GLN A 68 18.34 -2.32 -11.83
CA GLN A 68 17.91 -3.63 -12.31
C GLN A 68 16.40 -3.85 -12.14
N SER A 69 15.80 -3.29 -11.09
CA SER A 69 14.36 -3.42 -10.86
C SER A 69 13.50 -2.48 -11.72
N ARG A 70 14.07 -1.42 -12.28
CA ARG A 70 13.38 -0.31 -12.98
C ARG A 70 12.21 -0.76 -13.86
N LYS A 71 12.48 -1.63 -14.84
CA LYS A 71 11.44 -2.09 -15.77
C LYS A 71 10.27 -2.72 -15.00
N LYS A 72 10.57 -3.59 -14.04
CA LYS A 72 9.54 -4.27 -13.27
C LYS A 72 8.80 -3.33 -12.33
N SER A 73 9.52 -2.39 -11.72
CA SER A 73 8.94 -1.39 -10.83
C SER A 73 7.91 -0.51 -11.57
N PHE A 74 8.20 -0.07 -12.79
CA PHE A 74 7.24 0.67 -13.61
C PHE A 74 6.06 -0.18 -14.09
N GLU A 75 6.29 -1.46 -14.45
CA GLU A 75 5.18 -2.38 -14.73
C GLU A 75 4.24 -2.54 -13.52
N VAL A 76 4.78 -2.58 -12.31
CA VAL A 76 4.00 -2.66 -11.07
C VAL A 76 3.25 -1.36 -10.81
N LEU A 77 3.87 -0.19 -11.05
CA LEU A 77 3.16 1.10 -10.95
C LEU A 77 1.97 1.16 -11.90
N ASP A 78 2.15 0.79 -13.17
CA ASP A 78 1.07 0.77 -14.16
C ASP A 78 -0.07 -0.19 -13.74
N TRP A 79 0.30 -1.35 -13.17
CA TRP A 79 -0.65 -2.33 -12.68
C TRP A 79 -1.41 -1.80 -11.46
N LEU A 80 -0.72 -1.21 -10.48
CA LEU A 80 -1.30 -0.60 -9.30
C LEU A 80 -2.23 0.55 -9.68
N GLU A 81 -1.85 1.42 -10.62
CA GLU A 81 -2.70 2.52 -11.10
C GLU A 81 -4.02 2.00 -11.68
N LYS A 82 -3.98 0.95 -12.52
CA LYS A 82 -5.17 0.33 -13.08
C LYS A 82 -6.08 -0.22 -11.98
N HIS A 83 -5.51 -0.87 -10.98
CA HIS A 83 -6.27 -1.43 -9.87
C HIS A 83 -6.87 -0.35 -8.96
N ALA A 84 -6.12 0.73 -8.69
CA ALA A 84 -6.56 1.86 -7.89
C ALA A 84 -7.80 2.54 -8.47
N LYS A 85 -7.82 2.81 -9.79
CA LYS A 85 -8.95 3.43 -10.50
C LYS A 85 -10.26 2.64 -10.36
N HIS A 86 -10.17 1.34 -10.13
CA HIS A 86 -11.33 0.44 -10.00
C HIS A 86 -11.50 -0.10 -8.57
N TRP A 87 -10.70 0.38 -7.61
CA TRP A 87 -10.64 -0.14 -6.24
C TRP A 87 -10.58 -1.67 -6.16
N SER A 88 -9.71 -2.24 -6.98
CA SER A 88 -9.57 -3.68 -7.17
C SER A 88 -8.19 -4.17 -6.73
N GLY A 89 -7.93 -5.48 -6.82
CA GLY A 89 -6.63 -6.04 -6.44
C GLY A 89 -6.27 -5.71 -4.98
N PRO A 90 -5.07 -5.17 -4.69
CA PRO A 90 -4.65 -4.84 -3.33
C PRO A 90 -5.56 -3.82 -2.64
N PHE A 91 -6.18 -2.91 -3.40
CA PHE A 91 -7.03 -1.86 -2.85
C PHE A 91 -8.35 -2.39 -2.28
N LYS A 92 -8.78 -3.60 -2.67
CA LYS A 92 -9.97 -4.25 -2.06
C LYS A 92 -9.79 -4.54 -0.58
N LEU A 93 -8.55 -4.72 -0.13
CA LEU A 93 -8.23 -5.01 1.26
C LEU A 93 -8.16 -3.73 2.11
N ILE A 94 -8.29 -2.56 1.50
CA ILE A 94 -8.25 -1.27 2.19
C ILE A 94 -9.70 -0.81 2.40
N PRO A 95 -10.20 -0.82 3.66
CA PRO A 95 -11.55 -0.37 3.95
C PRO A 95 -11.66 1.12 3.64
N ARG A 96 -12.76 1.54 3.04
CA ARG A 96 -13.01 2.97 2.76
C ARG A 96 -13.59 3.73 3.95
N LEU A 97 -14.20 3.01 4.87
CA LEU A 97 -14.73 3.52 6.10
C LEU A 97 -14.29 2.59 7.22
N LEU A 98 -13.54 3.13 8.18
CA LEU A 98 -13.26 2.42 9.41
C LEU A 98 -14.44 2.55 10.37
N PRO A 99 -14.74 1.51 11.16
CA PRO A 99 -15.80 1.55 12.16
C PRO A 99 -15.43 2.41 13.37
N ARG A 100 -14.14 2.72 13.53
CA ARG A 100 -13.55 3.54 14.59
C ARG A 100 -12.13 3.97 14.18
N THR A 101 -11.51 4.89 14.92
CA THR A 101 -10.17 5.41 14.59
C THR A 101 -9.17 5.33 15.75
N ASP A 102 -9.63 4.99 16.95
CA ASP A 102 -8.89 4.93 18.21
C ASP A 102 -8.23 3.55 18.44
N PHE A 103 -7.74 2.92 17.37
CA PHE A 103 -7.14 1.58 17.42
C PHE A 103 -5.92 1.48 18.32
N GLU A 104 -5.21 2.58 18.55
CA GLU A 104 -4.09 2.69 19.48
C GLU A 104 -4.48 2.43 20.95
N THR A 105 -5.77 2.55 21.27
CA THR A 105 -6.29 2.28 22.62
C THR A 105 -6.69 0.82 22.83
N LEU A 106 -6.68 0.01 21.77
CA LEU A 106 -7.14 -1.37 21.78
C LEU A 106 -5.99 -2.36 21.96
N SER A 107 -6.30 -3.52 22.52
CA SER A 107 -5.38 -4.65 22.42
C SER A 107 -5.28 -5.13 20.96
N PRO A 108 -4.16 -5.79 20.57
CA PRO A 108 -4.01 -6.36 19.23
C PRO A 108 -5.14 -7.34 18.85
N GLY A 109 -5.67 -8.09 19.82
CA GLY A 109 -6.77 -9.03 19.60
C GLY A 109 -8.08 -8.32 19.24
N GLU A 110 -8.44 -7.28 20.00
CA GLU A 110 -9.65 -6.49 19.72
C GLU A 110 -9.56 -5.77 18.38
N ALA A 111 -8.41 -5.16 18.08
CA ALA A 111 -8.16 -4.52 16.80
C ALA A 111 -8.28 -5.52 15.64
N SER A 112 -7.70 -6.72 15.78
CA SER A 112 -7.77 -7.78 14.77
C SER A 112 -9.21 -8.22 14.50
N THR A 113 -10.01 -8.47 15.54
CA THR A 113 -11.41 -8.88 15.39
C THR A 113 -12.24 -7.82 14.65
N ILE A 114 -12.05 -6.54 14.98
CA ILE A 114 -12.76 -5.44 14.32
C ILE A 114 -12.38 -5.33 12.84
N LEU A 115 -11.09 -5.43 12.52
CA LEU A 115 -10.60 -5.33 11.13
C LEU A 115 -11.01 -6.55 10.29
N GLN A 116 -11.00 -7.75 10.85
CA GLN A 116 -11.46 -8.96 10.15
C GLN A 116 -12.95 -8.88 9.78
N ALA A 117 -13.79 -8.34 10.67
CA ALA A 117 -15.21 -8.17 10.41
C ALA A 117 -15.52 -7.17 9.27
N LEU A 118 -14.57 -6.32 8.86
CA LEU A 118 -14.72 -5.45 7.68
C LEU A 118 -14.49 -6.23 6.39
N SER A 119 -13.45 -7.07 6.36
CA SER A 119 -13.11 -7.90 5.20
C SER A 119 -14.22 -8.88 4.81
N GLU A 120 -15.02 -9.33 5.78
CA GLU A 120 -16.15 -10.25 5.56
C GLU A 120 -17.42 -9.55 5.06
N LYS A 121 -17.57 -8.23 5.27
CA LYS A 121 -18.75 -7.46 4.86
C LYS A 121 -18.68 -6.96 3.41
N ASP A 122 -17.50 -6.96 2.81
CA ASP A 122 -17.24 -6.54 1.42
C ASP A 122 -17.20 -7.73 0.42
N LEU A 123 -17.64 -8.92 0.84
CA LEU A 123 -17.87 -10.13 0.01
C LEU A 123 -19.37 -10.38 -0.24
#